data_AF-A0A7G6W148-F1
#
_entry.id   AF-A0A7G6W148-F1
#
_cell.length_a   1.000
_cell.length_b   1.000
_cell.length_c   1.000
_cell.angle_alpha   90.00
_cell.angle_beta   90.00
_cell.angle_gamma   90.00
#
_symmetry.space_group_name_H-M   'P 1'
#
loop_
_entity.id
_entity.type
_entity.pdbx_description
1 polymer ?
#
loop_
_entity_poly.entity_id
_entity_poly.type
_entity_poly.pdbx_seq_one_letter_code
_entity_poly.pdbx_strand_id
1 'polypeptide(L)'
;MEYALALLAAILLILALSGQGKRGIGSLPVRAAPLMTKRERAVCAFIERAIPEARVHAQVSMGAILRPAAGLDRSRSTTVRNRFSSKRIDFLLEDRASGTIIAIVELDDRTHNARQDAERDRMTARAGYTTIRLPAGQHTALSVRQTLLEALSPHPPIPTASRRSAARA
;
A
#
# COMPACT_ATOMS: atom_id res chain seq x y z
N MET A 1 58.28 -5.11 -16.64
CA MET A 1 57.80 -4.07 -15.69
C MET A 1 57.08 -2.93 -16.42
N GLU A 2 57.67 -2.37 -17.49
CA GLU A 2 57.07 -1.25 -18.24
C GLU A 2 55.70 -1.57 -18.87
N TYR A 3 55.55 -2.73 -19.53
CA TYR A 3 54.28 -3.15 -20.13
C TYR A 3 53.16 -3.35 -19.11
N ALA A 4 53.49 -3.76 -17.87
CA ALA A 4 52.51 -3.96 -16.80
C ALA A 4 51.98 -2.62 -16.27
N LEU A 5 52.85 -1.60 -16.17
CA LEU A 5 52.47 -0.25 -15.78
C LEU A 5 51.59 0.42 -16.86
N ALA A 6 51.90 0.21 -18.13
CA ALA A 6 51.10 0.71 -19.24
C ALA A 6 49.69 0.10 -19.27
N LEU A 7 49.57 -1.20 -19.02
CA LEU A 7 48.28 -1.91 -18.93
C LEU A 7 47.44 -1.42 -17.76
N LEU A 8 48.05 -1.20 -16.59
CA LEU A 8 47.35 -0.67 -15.42
C LEU A 8 46.83 0.75 -15.66
N ALA A 9 47.64 1.61 -16.29
CA ALA A 9 47.24 2.97 -16.63
C ALA A 9 46.08 2.99 -17.64
N ALA A 10 46.10 2.11 -18.65
CA ALA A 10 45.02 1.97 -19.62
C ALA A 10 43.71 1.51 -18.96
N ILE A 11 43.78 0.54 -18.03
CA ILE A 11 42.61 0.05 -17.28
C ILE A 11 42.04 1.17 -16.39
N LEU A 12 42.88 1.93 -15.69
CA LEU A 12 42.46 3.06 -14.87
C LEU A 12 41.84 4.18 -15.71
N LEU A 13 42.37 4.44 -16.91
CA LEU A 13 41.82 5.41 -17.85
C LEU A 13 40.45 4.96 -18.38
N ILE A 14 40.30 3.68 -18.75
CA ILE A 14 39.01 3.10 -19.18
C ILE A 14 37.98 3.17 -18.04
N LEU A 15 38.38 2.87 -16.79
CA LEU A 15 37.52 3.00 -15.61
C LEU A 15 37.12 4.45 -15.32
N ALA A 16 38.05 5.40 -15.48
CA ALA A 16 37.77 6.82 -15.32
C ALA A 16 36.80 7.36 -16.39
N LEU A 17 36.97 6.92 -17.64
CA LEU A 17 36.12 7.31 -18.78
C LEU A 17 34.75 6.64 -18.76
N SER A 18 34.62 5.44 -18.17
CA SER A 18 33.33 4.74 -18.01
C SER A 18 32.52 5.18 -16.79
N GLY A 19 33.14 5.91 -15.85
CA GLY A 19 32.48 6.45 -14.65
C GLY A 19 31.71 7.75 -14.85
N GLN A 20 31.84 8.42 -16.00
CA GLN A 20 31.21 9.71 -16.27
C GLN A 20 29.83 9.55 -16.92
N GLY A 21 28.91 8.95 -16.17
CA GLY A 21 27.54 8.76 -16.61
C GLY A 21 26.55 8.64 -15.47
N LYS A 22 26.88 9.11 -14.26
CA LYS A 22 25.85 9.34 -13.23
C LYS A 22 25.04 10.55 -13.70
N ARG A 23 24.11 10.32 -14.64
CA ARG A 23 23.06 11.27 -15.01
C ARG A 23 22.45 11.78 -13.72
N GLY A 24 22.79 13.01 -13.35
CA GLY A 24 22.21 13.65 -12.17
C GLY A 24 20.68 13.67 -12.31
N ILE A 25 19.98 13.71 -11.18
CA ILE A 25 18.51 13.74 -11.11
C ILE A 25 17.92 14.78 -12.08
N GLY A 26 18.62 15.90 -12.30
CA GLY A 26 18.21 16.97 -13.23
C GLY A 26 18.08 16.59 -14.71
N SER A 27 18.54 15.40 -15.12
CA SER A 27 18.40 14.90 -16.52
C SER A 27 17.39 13.77 -16.68
N LEU A 28 16.66 13.41 -15.61
CA LEU A 28 15.67 12.34 -15.68
C LEU A 28 14.46 12.79 -16.53
N PRO A 29 14.09 12.03 -17.58
CA PRO A 29 12.95 12.38 -18.43
C PRO A 29 11.65 12.05 -17.70
N VAL A 30 11.15 12.99 -16.89
CA VAL A 30 9.90 12.86 -16.14
C VAL A 30 8.88 13.91 -16.57
N ARG A 31 7.59 13.61 -16.36
CA ARG A 31 6.48 14.53 -16.58
C ARG A 31 5.52 14.49 -15.40
N ALA A 32 4.78 15.57 -15.20
CA ALA A 32 3.70 15.59 -14.22
C ALA A 32 2.60 14.59 -14.61
N ALA A 33 1.98 13.99 -13.60
CA ALA A 33 0.79 13.15 -13.73
C ALA A 33 -0.24 13.60 -12.68
N PRO A 34 -1.55 13.49 -12.96
CA PRO A 34 -2.56 13.76 -11.96
C PRO A 34 -2.43 12.73 -10.82
N LEU A 35 -2.57 13.19 -9.57
CA LEU A 35 -2.53 12.30 -8.40
C LEU A 35 -3.63 11.23 -8.46
N MET A 36 -4.81 11.63 -8.92
CA MET A 36 -6.01 10.80 -9.00
C MET A 36 -6.76 10.99 -10.32
N THR A 37 -7.44 9.95 -10.77
CA THR A 37 -8.43 10.01 -11.85
C THR A 37 -9.67 10.82 -11.45
N LYS A 38 -10.52 11.20 -12.42
CA LYS A 38 -11.80 11.87 -12.14
C LYS A 38 -12.73 11.00 -11.27
N ARG A 39 -12.72 9.68 -11.50
CA ARG A 39 -13.48 8.70 -10.73
C ARG A 39 -13.01 8.65 -9.28
N GLU A 40 -11.71 8.47 -9.05
CA GLU A 40 -11.13 8.45 -7.70
C GLU A 40 -11.43 9.74 -6.94
N ARG A 41 -11.29 10.90 -7.60
CA ARG A 41 -11.60 12.20 -6.97
C ARG A 41 -13.06 12.31 -6.54
N ALA A 42 -14.00 11.84 -7.36
CA ALA A 42 -15.41 11.81 -7.00
C ALA A 42 -15.67 10.87 -5.81
N VAL A 43 -15.06 9.69 -5.81
CA VAL A 43 -15.18 8.74 -4.69
C VAL A 43 -14.58 9.30 -3.41
N CYS A 44 -13.40 9.94 -3.46
CA CYS A 44 -12.80 10.63 -2.32
C CYS A 44 -13.80 11.60 -1.68
N ALA A 45 -14.46 12.44 -2.48
CA ALA A 45 -15.46 13.39 -2.02
C ALA A 45 -16.75 12.70 -1.51
N PHE A 46 -17.07 11.48 -1.96
CA PHE A 46 -18.16 10.68 -1.38
C PHE A 46 -17.79 10.14 -0.01
N ILE A 47 -16.57 9.61 0.15
CA ILE A 47 -16.03 9.10 1.42
C ILE A 47 -15.99 10.22 2.46
N GLU A 48 -15.40 11.37 2.12
CA GLU A 48 -15.29 12.53 3.03
C GLU A 48 -16.65 13.01 3.55
N ARG A 49 -17.70 12.92 2.74
CA ARG A 49 -19.07 13.26 3.14
C ARG A 49 -19.74 12.16 3.96
N ALA A 50 -19.40 10.90 3.70
CA ALA A 50 -20.00 9.76 4.38
C ALA A 50 -19.48 9.61 5.82
N ILE A 51 -18.21 9.95 6.06
CA ILE A 51 -17.51 9.82 7.34
C ILE A 51 -16.77 11.13 7.66
N PRO A 52 -17.45 12.21 8.06
CA PRO A 52 -16.83 13.50 8.34
C PRO A 52 -15.74 13.47 9.42
N GLU A 53 -15.87 12.54 10.37
CA GLU A 53 -14.92 12.26 11.45
C GLU A 53 -13.61 11.65 10.96
N ALA A 54 -13.58 11.11 9.74
CA ALA A 54 -12.36 10.60 9.13
C ALA A 54 -11.64 11.66 8.30
N ARG A 55 -10.31 11.62 8.37
CA ARG A 55 -9.41 12.24 7.40
C ARG A 55 -9.11 11.21 6.32
N VAL A 56 -9.38 11.58 5.07
CA VAL A 56 -9.11 10.72 3.91
C VAL A 56 -7.75 11.07 3.33
N HIS A 57 -6.85 10.08 3.24
CA HIS A 57 -5.57 10.21 2.54
C HIS A 57 -5.64 9.42 1.25
N ALA A 58 -5.49 10.10 0.12
CA ALA A 58 -5.51 9.45 -1.18
C ALA A 58 -4.15 8.89 -1.57
N GLN A 59 -4.17 7.74 -2.23
CA GLN A 59 -3.06 7.16 -2.96
C GLN A 59 -1.81 6.88 -2.13
N VAL A 60 -2.02 6.38 -0.92
CA VAL A 60 -1.00 6.15 0.11
C VAL A 60 -0.11 4.96 -0.28
N SER A 61 1.21 5.13 -0.20
CA SER A 61 2.14 4.01 -0.37
C SER A 61 1.93 2.99 0.76
N MET A 62 1.85 1.71 0.43
CA MET A 62 1.87 0.64 1.45
C MET A 62 3.18 0.67 2.26
N GLY A 63 4.27 1.21 1.68
CA GLY A 63 5.53 1.48 2.37
C GLY A 63 5.42 2.48 3.52
N ALA A 64 4.40 3.34 3.53
CA ALA A 64 4.15 4.28 4.61
C ALA A 64 3.56 3.57 5.84
N ILE A 65 2.66 2.61 5.63
CA ILE A 65 1.85 1.98 6.70
C ILE A 65 2.26 0.53 7.04
N LEU A 66 3.14 -0.09 6.25
CA LEU A 66 3.67 -1.44 6.52
C LEU A 66 5.15 -1.40 6.84
N ARG A 67 5.59 -2.35 7.68
CA ARG A 67 6.99 -2.60 8.00
C ARG A 67 7.26 -4.10 7.95
N PRO A 68 8.47 -4.54 7.56
CA PRO A 68 8.88 -5.93 7.77
C PRO A 68 8.78 -6.28 9.24
N ALA A 69 8.48 -7.55 9.55
CA ALA A 69 8.42 -8.03 10.92
C ALA A 69 9.75 -7.80 11.66
N ALA A 70 9.66 -7.62 12.98
CA ALA A 70 10.83 -7.50 13.84
C ALA A 70 11.67 -8.79 13.83
N GLY A 71 12.97 -8.68 14.13
CA GLY A 71 13.89 -9.82 14.22
C GLY A 71 14.44 -10.34 12.88
N LEU A 72 14.09 -9.72 11.75
CA LEU A 72 14.68 -10.04 10.45
C LEU A 72 16.06 -9.39 10.28
N ASP A 73 17.00 -10.12 9.68
CA ASP A 73 18.25 -9.53 9.20
C ASP A 73 18.00 -8.46 8.12
N ARG A 74 19.03 -7.67 7.82
CA ARG A 74 18.92 -6.53 6.90
C ARG A 74 18.52 -6.94 5.49
N SER A 75 19.03 -8.07 5.00
CA SER A 75 18.75 -8.56 3.65
C SER A 75 17.28 -8.97 3.54
N ARG A 76 16.82 -9.84 4.46
CA ARG A 76 15.43 -10.29 4.53
C ARG A 76 14.45 -9.14 4.75
N SER A 77 14.78 -8.20 5.64
CA SER A 77 13.98 -6.99 5.87
C SER A 77 13.80 -6.18 4.58
N THR A 78 14.86 -6.05 3.77
CA THR A 78 14.81 -5.36 2.48
C THR A 78 13.98 -6.13 1.46
N THR A 79 14.19 -7.45 1.34
CA THR A 79 13.38 -8.33 0.47
C THR A 79 11.90 -8.23 0.79
N VAL A 80 11.52 -8.26 2.06
CA VAL A 80 10.13 -8.13 2.51
C VAL A 80 9.58 -6.74 2.17
N ARG A 81 10.33 -5.67 2.47
CA ARG A 81 9.90 -4.29 2.15
C ARG A 81 9.64 -4.10 0.66
N ASN A 82 10.48 -4.66 -0.20
CA ASN A 82 10.35 -4.55 -1.65
C ASN A 82 9.08 -5.24 -2.19
N ARG A 83 8.45 -6.13 -1.43
CA ARG A 83 7.17 -6.73 -1.81
C ARG A 83 6.01 -5.72 -1.76
N PHE A 84 6.09 -4.66 -0.95
CA PHE A 84 4.97 -3.72 -0.79
C PHE A 84 5.33 -2.25 -1.02
N SER A 85 6.60 -1.84 -0.99
CA SER A 85 6.98 -0.42 -1.03
C SER A 85 6.53 0.32 -2.29
N SER A 86 6.49 -0.35 -3.43
CA SER A 86 6.02 0.21 -4.71
C SER A 86 4.50 0.18 -4.88
N LYS A 87 3.78 -0.49 -3.98
CA LYS A 87 2.32 -0.60 -4.04
C LYS A 87 1.66 0.60 -3.37
N ARG A 88 0.53 1.04 -3.93
CA ARG A 88 -0.31 2.12 -3.40
C ARG A 88 -1.71 1.62 -3.13
N ILE A 89 -2.31 2.18 -2.08
CA ILE A 89 -3.70 2.03 -1.66
C ILE A 89 -4.47 3.27 -2.14
N ASP A 90 -5.69 3.11 -2.63
CA ASP A 90 -6.47 4.22 -3.15
C ASP A 90 -6.85 5.25 -2.09
N PHE A 91 -7.37 4.80 -0.93
CA PHE A 91 -7.67 5.68 0.19
C PHE A 91 -7.36 5.02 1.55
N LEU A 92 -6.87 5.84 2.48
CA LEU A 92 -6.70 5.48 3.89
C LEU A 92 -7.59 6.41 4.73
N LEU A 93 -8.40 5.82 5.61
CA LEU A 93 -9.23 6.55 6.56
C LEU A 93 -8.51 6.61 7.90
N GLU A 94 -8.25 7.82 8.37
CA GLU A 94 -7.66 8.08 9.68
C GLU A 94 -8.68 8.79 10.56
N ASP A 95 -8.86 8.34 11.79
CA ASP A 95 -9.69 9.04 12.76
C ASP A 95 -9.07 10.41 13.09
N ARG A 96 -9.84 11.49 12.91
CA ARG A 96 -9.31 12.85 13.08
C ARG A 96 -8.86 13.16 14.50
N ALA A 97 -9.46 12.53 15.51
CA ALA A 97 -9.19 12.84 16.91
C ALA A 97 -7.94 12.12 17.43
N SER A 98 -7.81 10.83 17.11
CA SER A 98 -6.76 9.95 17.64
C SER A 98 -5.57 9.76 16.68
N GLY A 99 -5.75 10.05 15.39
CA GLY A 99 -4.77 9.74 14.35
C GLY A 99 -4.64 8.25 14.05
N THR A 100 -5.55 7.43 14.55
CA THR A 100 -5.56 5.98 14.31
C THR A 100 -6.08 5.68 12.91
N ILE A 101 -5.51 4.67 12.26
CA ILE A 101 -6.04 4.20 10.97
C ILE A 101 -7.32 3.39 11.24
N ILE A 102 -8.43 3.82 10.65
CA ILE A 102 -9.73 3.15 10.72
C ILE A 102 -9.79 2.02 9.69
N ALA A 103 -9.53 2.34 8.43
CA ALA A 103 -9.66 1.41 7.32
C ALA A 103 -8.87 1.85 6.09
N ILE A 104 -8.59 0.87 5.24
CA ILE A 104 -8.17 1.03 3.85
C ILE A 104 -9.41 0.92 2.97
N VAL A 105 -9.55 1.79 1.97
CA VAL A 105 -10.59 1.70 0.94
C VAL A 105 -9.92 1.56 -0.43
N GLU A 106 -10.25 0.50 -1.16
CA GLU A 106 -9.71 0.20 -2.49
C GLU A 106 -10.85 0.19 -3.53
N LEU A 107 -10.60 0.74 -4.71
CA LEU A 107 -11.54 0.69 -5.83
C LEU A 107 -11.27 -0.57 -6.65
N ASP A 108 -12.30 -1.36 -6.88
CA ASP A 108 -12.17 -2.54 -7.75
C ASP A 108 -12.22 -2.11 -9.22
N ASP A 109 -11.26 -2.60 -10.01
CA ASP A 109 -11.22 -2.50 -11.47
C ASP A 109 -11.53 -3.85 -12.10
N ARG A 110 -12.17 -3.82 -13.28
CA ARG A 110 -12.63 -5.03 -13.99
C ARG A 110 -11.49 -5.94 -14.50
N THR A 111 -10.24 -5.52 -14.39
CA THR A 111 -9.08 -6.11 -15.08
C THR A 111 -8.09 -6.80 -14.15
N HIS A 112 -8.47 -7.11 -12.91
CA HIS A 112 -7.51 -7.53 -11.90
C HIS A 112 -6.95 -8.96 -12.05
N ASN A 113 -5.68 -9.10 -11.68
CA ASN A 113 -5.01 -10.37 -11.47
C ASN A 113 -5.28 -10.85 -10.04
N ALA A 114 -6.22 -11.79 -9.90
CA ALA A 114 -6.69 -12.29 -8.60
C ALA A 114 -5.57 -12.76 -7.65
N ARG A 115 -4.43 -13.23 -8.16
CA ARG A 115 -3.31 -13.67 -7.31
C ARG A 115 -2.60 -12.48 -6.64
N GLN A 116 -2.39 -11.39 -7.38
CA GLN A 116 -1.72 -10.20 -6.85
C GLN A 116 -2.60 -9.50 -5.83
N ASP A 117 -3.91 -9.47 -6.07
CA ASP A 117 -4.89 -8.90 -5.15
C ASP A 117 -4.94 -9.71 -3.85
N ALA A 118 -4.97 -11.05 -3.95
CA ALA A 118 -4.93 -11.90 -2.77
C ALA A 118 -3.63 -11.72 -1.96
N GLU A 119 -2.49 -11.50 -2.61
CA GLU A 119 -1.23 -11.19 -1.91
C GLU A 119 -1.30 -9.84 -1.19
N ARG A 120 -1.86 -8.82 -1.83
CA ARG A 120 -2.08 -7.48 -1.25
C ARG A 120 -2.95 -7.55 -0.02
N ASP A 121 -4.13 -8.15 -0.15
CA ASP A 121 -5.12 -8.25 0.93
C ASP A 121 -4.55 -9.05 2.11
N ARG A 122 -3.79 -10.12 1.83
CA ARG A 122 -3.11 -10.88 2.89
C ARG A 122 -2.08 -10.03 3.64
N MET A 123 -1.35 -9.15 2.96
CA MET A 123 -0.36 -8.29 3.61
C MET A 123 -1.02 -7.24 4.51
N THR A 124 -2.07 -6.57 4.04
CA THR A 124 -2.78 -5.56 4.84
C THR A 124 -3.53 -6.20 6.01
N ALA A 125 -4.20 -7.33 5.80
CA ALA A 125 -4.87 -8.08 6.86
C ALA A 125 -3.89 -8.60 7.92
N ARG A 126 -2.71 -9.12 7.53
CA ARG A 126 -1.67 -9.53 8.49
C ARG A 126 -1.12 -8.38 9.33
N ALA A 127 -1.23 -7.15 8.85
CA ALA A 127 -0.86 -5.96 9.60
C ALA A 127 -2.01 -5.41 10.47
N GLY A 128 -3.18 -6.07 10.48
CA GLY A 128 -4.33 -5.69 11.27
C GLY A 128 -5.21 -4.61 10.63
N TYR A 129 -5.01 -4.29 9.35
CA TYR A 129 -5.85 -3.30 8.67
C TYR A 129 -7.14 -3.93 8.17
N THR A 130 -8.26 -3.24 8.43
CA THR A 130 -9.54 -3.48 7.75
C THR A 130 -9.47 -2.93 6.33
N THR A 131 -9.82 -3.73 5.33
CA THR A 131 -9.89 -3.31 3.92
C THR A 131 -11.34 -3.36 3.45
N ILE A 132 -11.85 -2.23 2.97
CA ILE A 132 -13.17 -2.06 2.37
C ILE A 132 -12.98 -1.95 0.86
N ARG A 133 -13.61 -2.85 0.09
CA ARG A 133 -13.57 -2.81 -1.37
C ARG A 133 -14.86 -2.17 -1.90
N LEU A 134 -14.70 -1.15 -2.74
CA LEU A 134 -15.80 -0.57 -3.49
C LEU A 134 -15.90 -1.27 -4.86
N PRO A 135 -17.05 -1.87 -5.21
CA PRO A 135 -17.16 -2.74 -6.37
C PRO A 135 -16.92 -2.03 -7.70
N ALA A 136 -16.53 -2.77 -8.73
CA ALA A 136 -16.24 -2.20 -10.03
C ALA A 136 -17.50 -1.62 -10.70
N GLY A 137 -17.52 -0.31 -10.95
CA GLY A 137 -18.62 0.31 -11.66
C GLY A 137 -18.72 1.81 -11.47
N GLN A 138 -19.93 2.35 -11.69
CA GLN A 138 -20.21 3.74 -11.32
C GLN A 138 -20.50 3.81 -9.82
N HIS A 139 -19.87 4.77 -9.15
CA HIS A 139 -20.05 5.03 -7.74
C HIS A 139 -20.93 6.25 -7.54
N THR A 140 -21.91 6.14 -6.66
CA THR A 140 -22.73 7.26 -6.18
C THR A 140 -22.43 7.53 -4.71
N ALA A 141 -22.72 8.75 -4.23
CA ALA A 141 -22.59 9.10 -2.81
C ALA A 141 -23.30 8.10 -1.89
N LEU A 142 -24.51 7.67 -2.28
CA LEU A 142 -25.30 6.71 -1.50
C LEU A 142 -24.63 5.33 -1.47
N SER A 143 -24.20 4.80 -2.62
CA SER A 143 -23.56 3.48 -2.68
C SER A 143 -22.25 3.41 -1.88
N VAL A 144 -21.43 4.46 -1.93
CA VAL A 144 -20.19 4.55 -1.14
C VAL A 144 -20.53 4.62 0.33
N ARG A 145 -21.46 5.50 0.74
CA ARG A 145 -21.88 5.63 2.14
C ARG A 145 -22.41 4.32 2.70
N GLN A 146 -23.27 3.63 1.97
CA GLN A 146 -23.84 2.36 2.41
C GLN A 146 -22.74 1.30 2.61
N THR A 147 -21.87 1.13 1.62
CA THR A 147 -20.75 0.17 1.71
C THR A 147 -19.85 0.44 2.90
N LEU A 148 -19.52 1.71 3.14
CA LEU A 148 -18.69 2.12 4.27
C LEU A 148 -19.37 1.85 5.61
N LEU A 149 -20.64 2.22 5.76
CA LEU A 149 -21.38 2.02 7.01
C LEU A 149 -21.59 0.54 7.30
N GLU A 150 -21.91 -0.27 6.30
CA GLU A 150 -22.04 -1.73 6.46
C GLU A 150 -20.72 -2.36 6.92
N ALA A 151 -19.61 -1.96 6.32
CA ALA A 151 -18.29 -2.50 6.66
C ALA A 151 -17.76 -2.02 8.03
N LEU A 152 -18.12 -0.80 8.45
CA LEU A 152 -17.67 -0.19 9.70
C LEU A 152 -18.65 -0.39 10.87
N SER A 153 -19.86 -0.88 10.61
CA SER A 153 -20.81 -1.22 11.66
C SER A 153 -20.21 -2.29 12.56
N PRO A 154 -20.24 -2.12 13.90
CA PRO A 154 -19.77 -3.15 14.81
C PRO A 154 -20.57 -4.41 14.55
N HIS A 155 -19.90 -5.46 14.05
CA HIS A 155 -20.54 -6.77 13.97
C HIS A 155 -20.94 -7.16 15.40
N PRO A 156 -22.17 -7.65 15.63
CA PRO A 156 -22.52 -8.20 16.94
C PRO A 156 -21.49 -9.28 17.29
N PRO A 157 -21.08 -9.39 18.57
CA PRO A 157 -20.13 -10.41 18.97
C PRO A 157 -20.64 -11.76 18.44
N ILE A 158 -19.81 -12.43 17.63
CA ILE A 158 -20.06 -13.81 17.24
C ILE A 158 -20.32 -14.55 18.56
N PRO A 159 -21.47 -15.22 18.74
CA PRO A 159 -21.70 -16.02 19.93
C PRO A 159 -20.55 -17.02 20.01
N THR A 160 -19.61 -16.80 20.92
CA THR A 160 -18.65 -17.83 21.26
C THR A 160 -19.48 -19.01 21.70
N ALA A 161 -19.29 -20.15 21.05
CA ALA A 161 -20.01 -21.37 21.33
C ALA A 161 -19.78 -21.74 22.80
N SER A 162 -20.68 -21.29 23.67
CA SER A 162 -20.90 -21.89 24.98
C SER A 162 -21.56 -23.24 24.73
N ARG A 163 -20.73 -24.28 24.61
CA ARG A 163 -21.11 -25.66 24.91
C ARG A 163 -20.08 -26.17 25.91
N ARG A 164 -20.41 -26.09 27.20
CA ARG A 164 -21.15 -27.09 27.99
C ARG A 164 -20.31 -28.33 28.29
N SER A 165 -20.01 -28.45 29.58
CA SER A 165 -19.85 -29.68 30.38
C SER A 165 -18.89 -30.76 29.87
N ALA A 166 -17.73 -30.84 30.52
CA ALA A 166 -17.10 -32.11 30.85
C ALA A 166 -17.04 -32.24 32.37
N ALA A 167 -18.16 -32.69 32.95
CA ALA A 167 -18.23 -33.24 34.30
C ALA A 167 -19.05 -34.53 34.19
N ARG A 168 -18.34 -35.67 34.09
CA ARG A 168 -18.74 -37.05 34.41
C ARG A 168 -17.83 -38.02 33.64
N ALA A 169 -16.80 -38.49 34.31
CA ALA A 169 -16.46 -39.90 34.52
C ALA A 169 -15.32 -39.95 35.54
#